data_AF-A0A2Z4HGC7-F1
#
_entry.id   AF-A0A2Z4HGC7-F1
#
_cell.length_a   1.000
_cell.length_b   1.000
_cell.length_c   1.000
_cell.angle_alpha   90.00
_cell.angle_beta   90.00
_cell.angle_gamma   90.00
#
_symmetry.space_group_name_H-M   'P 1'
#
loop_
_entity.id
_entity.type
_entity.pdbx_description
1 polymer ?
#
loop_
_entity_poly.entity_id
_entity_poly.type
_entity_poly.pdbx_seq_one_letter_code
_entity_poly.pdbx_strand_id
1 'polypeptide(L)'
;MKINSNRRNNFMSTTQSEHLEEDQIIVSEIVQNILCEQISIEKTDLNPDLYIYEDLKIDSLDLVEIIKQIEETFDIKIDDSKILYMNTLQEFIDFTLQTVYMKHGLEYLQNKKFK
;
A
#
# COMPACT_ATOMS: atom_id res chain seq x y z
N MET A 1 -44.21 22.03 19.55
CA MET A 1 -42.74 21.96 19.40
C MET A 1 -42.20 20.90 20.36
N LYS A 2 -41.79 19.73 19.85
CA LYS A 2 -40.96 18.77 20.59
C LYS A 2 -39.74 18.54 19.73
N ILE A 3 -38.67 19.27 20.03
CA ILE A 3 -37.35 19.04 19.44
C ILE A 3 -36.85 17.70 19.96
N ASN A 4 -36.70 16.76 19.04
CA ASN A 4 -36.30 15.39 19.32
C ASN A 4 -34.85 15.39 19.80
N SER A 5 -34.66 15.00 21.06
CA SER A 5 -33.37 14.75 21.68
C SER A 5 -32.72 13.50 21.06
N ASN A 6 -31.40 13.54 20.92
CA ASN A 6 -30.50 12.41 20.66
C ASN A 6 -30.35 11.93 19.19
N ARG A 7 -29.65 12.74 18.38
CA ARG A 7 -28.68 12.21 17.41
C ARG A 7 -27.27 12.37 17.99
N ARG A 8 -26.95 11.59 19.01
CA ARG A 8 -25.55 11.37 19.41
C ARG A 8 -25.15 10.02 18.83
N ASN A 9 -24.03 10.03 18.10
CA ASN A 9 -23.29 8.88 17.55
C ASN A 9 -23.63 8.52 16.10
N ASN A 10 -23.02 9.25 15.14
CA ASN A 10 -22.52 8.64 13.89
C ASN A 10 -21.53 9.52 13.08
N PHE A 11 -20.86 10.51 13.70
CA PHE A 11 -20.05 11.50 12.95
C PHE A 11 -18.53 11.29 13.04
N MET A 12 -18.05 10.19 13.65
CA MET A 12 -16.60 9.92 13.83
C MET A 12 -16.19 8.52 13.32
N SER A 13 -16.97 7.89 12.43
CA SER A 13 -16.68 6.52 11.96
C SER A 13 -16.71 6.34 10.43
N THR A 14 -17.26 7.29 9.68
CA THR A 14 -17.29 7.22 8.21
C THR A 14 -16.04 7.79 7.54
N THR A 15 -15.40 8.80 8.14
CA THR A 15 -14.28 9.52 7.49
C THR A 15 -12.96 8.74 7.51
N GLN A 16 -12.75 7.83 8.48
CA GLN A 16 -11.46 7.11 8.57
C GLN A 16 -11.37 5.94 7.58
N SER A 17 -12.49 5.27 7.30
CA SER A 17 -12.56 4.07 6.45
C SER A 17 -12.40 4.41 4.96
N GLU A 18 -12.97 5.53 4.51
CA GLU A 18 -12.91 5.97 3.11
C GLU A 18 -11.50 6.40 2.69
N HIS A 19 -10.72 6.98 3.61
CA HIS A 19 -9.33 7.37 3.33
C HIS A 19 -8.36 6.19 3.22
N LEU A 20 -8.64 5.07 3.91
CA LEU A 20 -7.79 3.89 3.81
C LEU A 20 -7.86 3.23 2.43
N GLU A 21 -9.04 3.19 1.81
CA GLU A 21 -9.20 2.63 0.46
C GLU A 21 -8.45 3.47 -0.59
N GLU A 22 -8.58 4.80 -0.52
CA GLU A 22 -7.85 5.71 -1.43
C GLU A 22 -6.32 5.59 -1.26
N ASP A 23 -5.84 5.60 -0.03
CA ASP A 23 -4.41 5.49 0.26
C ASP A 23 -3.85 4.12 -0.15
N GLN A 24 -4.63 3.05 0.04
CA GLN A 24 -4.26 1.71 -0.41
C GLN A 24 -4.21 1.64 -1.94
N ILE A 25 -5.12 2.29 -2.66
CA ILE A 25 -5.07 2.41 -4.12
C ILE A 25 -3.78 3.13 -4.55
N ILE A 26 -3.44 4.26 -3.93
CA ILE A 26 -2.21 5.01 -4.24
C ILE A 26 -0.97 4.13 -4.07
N VAL A 27 -0.85 3.44 -2.93
CA VAL A 27 0.29 2.56 -2.66
C VAL A 27 0.31 1.39 -3.63
N SER A 28 -0.84 0.75 -3.87
CA SER A 28 -1.00 -0.35 -4.80
C SER A 28 -0.56 0.04 -6.21
N GLU A 29 -0.98 1.20 -6.71
CA GLU A 29 -0.59 1.67 -8.04
C GLU A 29 0.92 1.89 -8.17
N ILE A 30 1.55 2.47 -7.16
CA ILE A 30 3.00 2.71 -7.16
C ILE A 30 3.78 1.39 -7.11
N VAL A 31 3.38 0.48 -6.20
CA VAL A 31 3.99 -0.85 -6.09
C VAL A 31 3.84 -1.62 -7.40
N GLN A 32 2.64 -1.62 -7.99
CA GLN A 32 2.39 -2.29 -9.27
C GLN A 32 3.21 -1.67 -10.41
N ASN A 33 3.33 -0.35 -10.47
CA ASN A 33 4.15 0.30 -11.50
C ASN A 33 5.63 -0.13 -11.39
N ILE A 34 6.18 -0.15 -10.17
CA ILE A 34 7.56 -0.62 -9.92
C ILE A 34 7.71 -2.08 -10.36
N LEU A 35 6.73 -2.94 -10.04
CA LEU A 35 6.73 -4.33 -10.49
C LEU A 35 6.69 -4.45 -12.01
N CYS A 36 5.81 -3.71 -12.69
CA CYS A 36 5.76 -3.66 -14.15
C CYS A 36 7.11 -3.28 -14.77
N GLU A 37 7.83 -2.31 -14.18
CA GLU A 37 9.13 -1.88 -14.65
C GLU A 37 10.24 -2.91 -14.40
N GLN A 38 10.24 -3.59 -13.25
CA GLN A 38 11.30 -4.54 -12.89
C GLN A 38 11.15 -5.90 -13.59
N ILE A 39 9.94 -6.46 -13.62
CA ILE A 39 9.70 -7.82 -14.16
C ILE A 39 8.98 -7.83 -15.52
N SER A 40 8.80 -6.67 -16.16
CA SER A 40 8.16 -6.54 -17.48
C SER A 40 6.78 -7.21 -17.59
N ILE A 41 5.99 -7.12 -16.51
CA ILE A 41 4.60 -7.61 -16.45
C ILE A 41 3.63 -6.46 -16.73
N GLU A 42 2.47 -6.75 -17.34
CA GLU A 42 1.44 -5.75 -17.55
C GLU A 42 0.63 -5.51 -16.27
N LYS A 43 0.23 -4.26 -16.02
CA LYS A 43 -0.58 -3.89 -14.85
C LYS A 43 -1.94 -4.61 -14.81
N THR A 44 -2.46 -5.00 -15.97
CA THR A 44 -3.69 -5.79 -16.11
C THR A 44 -3.57 -7.21 -15.56
N ASP A 45 -2.35 -7.74 -15.52
CA ASP A 45 -2.06 -9.08 -15.04
C ASP A 45 -1.66 -9.09 -13.56
N LEU A 46 -1.50 -7.91 -12.95
CA LEU A 46 -1.22 -7.77 -11.52
C LEU A 46 -2.54 -7.76 -10.72
N ASN A 47 -2.76 -8.84 -9.97
CA ASN A 47 -3.84 -8.94 -9.00
C ASN A 47 -3.26 -8.93 -7.56
N PRO A 48 -3.93 -8.28 -6.60
CA PRO A 48 -3.49 -8.25 -5.21
C PRO A 48 -3.38 -9.65 -4.58
N ASP A 49 -4.19 -10.61 -5.02
CA ASP A 49 -4.15 -12.00 -4.55
C ASP A 49 -2.98 -12.84 -5.12
N LEU A 50 -2.15 -12.30 -6.02
CA LEU A 50 -1.03 -13.06 -6.60
C LEU A 50 0.06 -13.34 -5.59
N TYR A 51 0.64 -14.53 -5.68
CA TYR A 51 1.80 -14.91 -4.89
C TYR A 51 3.09 -14.32 -5.48
N ILE A 52 3.87 -13.62 -4.65
CA ILE A 52 5.09 -12.92 -5.06
C ILE A 52 6.11 -13.88 -5.68
N TYR A 53 6.35 -15.01 -5.01
CA TYR A 53 7.35 -15.97 -5.46
C TYR A 53 6.80 -16.96 -6.49
N GLU A 54 5.54 -17.38 -6.36
CA GLU A 54 4.97 -18.43 -7.20
C GLU A 54 4.36 -17.89 -8.51
N ASP A 55 3.58 -16.81 -8.44
CA ASP A 55 2.88 -16.25 -9.60
C ASP A 55 3.71 -15.18 -10.30
N LEU A 56 4.26 -14.22 -9.54
CA LEU A 56 5.07 -13.13 -10.10
C LEU A 56 6.50 -13.57 -10.42
N LYS A 57 6.91 -14.77 -9.95
CA LYS A 57 8.25 -15.35 -10.15
C LYS A 57 9.38 -14.40 -9.75
N ILE A 58 9.15 -13.63 -8.69
CA ILE A 58 10.13 -12.71 -8.13
C ILE A 58 11.09 -13.52 -7.28
N ASP A 59 12.37 -13.52 -7.63
CA ASP A 59 13.42 -14.12 -6.81
C ASP A 59 13.85 -13.14 -5.70
N SER A 60 14.61 -13.64 -4.71
CA SER A 60 15.07 -12.82 -3.58
C SER A 60 15.96 -11.63 -3.98
N LEU A 61 16.62 -11.69 -5.14
CA LEU A 61 17.41 -10.57 -5.68
C LEU A 61 16.55 -9.47 -6.28
N ASP A 62 15.53 -9.83 -7.07
CA ASP A 62 14.60 -8.87 -7.67
C ASP A 62 13.84 -8.12 -6.57
N LEU A 63 13.49 -8.85 -5.49
CA LEU A 63 12.84 -8.28 -4.32
C LEU A 63 13.66 -7.15 -3.68
N VAL A 64 14.99 -7.28 -3.59
CA VAL A 64 15.85 -6.23 -3.00
C VAL A 64 15.76 -4.93 -3.82
N GLU A 65 15.75 -5.03 -5.14
CA GLU A 65 15.66 -3.84 -6.01
C GLU A 65 14.27 -3.20 -5.95
N ILE A 66 13.21 -4.01 -5.94
CA ILE A 66 11.82 -3.55 -5.77
C ILE A 66 11.66 -2.82 -4.43
N ILE A 67 12.12 -3.42 -3.33
CA ILE A 67 12.06 -2.81 -1.99
C ILE A 67 12.81 -1.48 -1.99
N LYS A 68 14.02 -1.44 -2.53
CA LYS A 68 14.82 -0.22 -2.57
C LYS A 68 14.13 0.90 -3.35
N GLN A 69 13.50 0.61 -4.49
CA GLN A 69 12.75 1.62 -5.24
C GLN A 69 11.52 2.13 -4.46
N ILE A 70 10.83 1.26 -3.73
CA ILE A 70 9.73 1.63 -2.84
C ILE A 70 10.24 2.51 -1.68
N GLU A 71 11.34 2.12 -1.05
CA GLU A 71 12.02 2.89 -0.01
C GLU A 71 12.39 4.30 -0.49
N GLU A 72 12.96 4.44 -1.68
CA GLU A 72 13.30 5.73 -2.26
C GLU A 72 12.06 6.55 -2.64
N THR A 73 11.03 5.91 -3.21
CA THR A 73 9.79 6.59 -3.65
C THR A 73 9.02 7.20 -2.48
N PHE A 74 8.84 6.41 -1.44
CA PHE A 74 8.11 6.84 -0.25
C PHE A 74 9.01 7.47 0.80
N ASP A 75 10.33 7.52 0.59
CA ASP A 75 11.32 7.85 1.62
C ASP A 75 11.00 7.05 2.88
N ILE A 76 11.05 5.71 2.85
CA ILE A 76 10.80 4.83 4.00
C ILE A 76 11.95 3.85 4.21
N LYS A 77 11.90 3.06 5.29
CA LYS A 77 12.76 1.91 5.47
C LYS A 77 11.93 0.66 5.71
N ILE A 78 12.14 -0.35 4.90
CA ILE A 78 11.46 -1.64 4.95
C ILE A 78 12.48 -2.68 5.43
N ASP A 79 12.03 -3.59 6.30
CA ASP A 79 12.86 -4.71 6.73
C ASP A 79 12.65 -5.88 5.77
N ASP A 80 13.68 -6.20 4.98
CA ASP A 80 13.64 -7.28 3.98
C ASP A 80 13.21 -8.61 4.61
N SER A 81 13.63 -8.87 5.85
CA SER A 81 13.29 -10.11 6.58
C SER A 81 11.78 -10.26 6.74
N LYS A 82 11.03 -9.16 6.88
CA LYS A 82 9.57 -9.22 6.99
C LYS A 82 8.91 -9.52 5.66
N ILE A 83 9.44 -8.96 4.57
CA ILE A 83 8.91 -9.18 3.22
C ILE A 83 9.15 -10.62 2.77
N LEU A 84 10.27 -11.23 3.18
CA LEU A 84 10.58 -12.63 2.89
C LEU A 84 9.53 -13.63 3.39
N TYR A 85 8.75 -13.26 4.41
CA TYR A 85 7.66 -14.10 4.94
C TYR A 85 6.28 -13.76 4.37
N MET A 86 6.17 -12.72 3.54
CA MET A 86 4.91 -12.35 2.87
C MET A 86 4.72 -13.23 1.64
N ASN A 87 3.48 -13.65 1.41
CA ASN A 87 3.17 -14.56 0.32
C ASN A 87 2.53 -13.81 -0.84
N THR A 88 1.59 -12.92 -0.53
CA THR A 88 0.75 -12.25 -1.53
C THR A 88 1.15 -10.80 -1.78
N LEU A 89 0.82 -10.30 -2.96
CA LEU A 89 1.03 -8.90 -3.33
C LEU A 89 0.23 -7.95 -2.41
N GLN A 90 -0.98 -8.35 -2.00
CA GLN A 90 -1.81 -7.59 -1.07
C GLN A 90 -1.11 -7.38 0.28
N GLU A 91 -0.55 -8.44 0.86
CA GLU A 91 0.21 -8.34 2.12
C GLU A 91 1.38 -7.36 2.01
N PHE A 92 2.06 -7.36 0.86
CA PHE A 92 3.17 -6.45 0.59
C PHE A 92 2.72 -4.98 0.48
N ILE A 93 1.61 -4.74 -0.21
CA ILE A 93 0.99 -3.40 -0.32
C ILE A 93 0.55 -2.90 1.05
N ASP A 94 -0.15 -3.72 1.83
CA ASP A 94 -0.60 -3.37 3.17
C ASP A 94 0.55 -3.05 4.10
N PHE A 95 1.62 -3.87 4.06
CA PHE A 95 2.81 -3.61 4.85
C PHE A 95 3.49 -2.30 4.45
N THR A 96 3.57 -2.03 3.15
CA THR A 96 4.14 -0.78 2.63
C THR A 96 3.32 0.41 3.13
N LEU A 97 2.00 0.36 2.99
CA LEU A 97 1.08 1.40 3.48
C LEU A 97 1.25 1.66 4.98
N GLN A 98 1.28 0.61 5.80
CA GLN A 98 1.51 0.75 7.24
C GLN A 98 2.86 1.39 7.55
N THR A 99 3.92 0.99 6.83
CA THR A 99 5.27 1.55 7.03
C THR A 99 5.33 3.03 6.66
N VAL A 100 4.66 3.42 5.57
CA VAL A 100 4.52 4.83 5.16
C VAL A 100 3.83 5.65 6.26
N TYR A 101 2.71 5.16 6.78
CA TYR A 101 2.00 5.84 7.87
C TYR A 101 2.83 5.94 9.15
N MET A 102 3.58 4.90 9.51
CA MET A 102 4.42 4.93 10.70
C MET A 102 5.55 5.96 10.60
N LYS A 103 6.11 6.19 9.39
CA LYS A 103 7.20 7.16 9.21
C LYS A 103 6.68 8.59 9.02
N HIS A 104 5.68 8.79 8.17
CA HIS A 104 5.26 10.13 7.72
C HIS A 104 3.91 10.58 8.27
N GLY A 105 3.12 9.68 8.84
CA GLY A 105 1.75 9.95 9.27
C GLY A 105 0.70 9.72 8.18
N LEU A 106 -0.57 9.80 8.56
CA LEU A 106 -1.72 9.47 7.71
C LEU A 106 -1.92 10.45 6.54
N GLU A 107 -1.49 11.70 6.67
CA GLU A 107 -1.72 12.75 5.67
C GLU A 107 -0.69 12.75 4.52
N TYR A 108 0.32 11.89 4.59
CA TYR A 108 1.44 11.89 3.65
C TYR A 108 1.02 11.59 2.20
N LEU A 109 0.20 10.55 2.03
CA LEU A 109 -0.23 10.09 0.70
C LEU A 109 -1.20 11.09 0.05
N GLN A 110 -1.99 11.80 0.85
CA GLN A 110 -2.96 12.80 0.38
C GLN A 110 -2.30 14.09 -0.13
N ASN A 111 -1.16 14.46 0.45
CA ASN A 111 -0.49 15.73 0.15
C ASN A 111 0.66 15.61 -0.85
N LYS A 112 1.19 14.40 -1.06
CA LYS A 112 2.32 14.16 -1.96
C LYS A 112 1.82 13.79 -3.36
N LYS A 113 2.24 14.55 -4.37
CA LYS A 113 2.06 14.14 -5.78
C LYS A 113 3.15 13.15 -6.13
N PHE A 114 2.83 11.86 -6.11
CA PHE A 114 3.65 10.82 -6.74
C PHE A 114 3.57 11.03 -8.26
N LYS A 115 4.74 11.06 -8.90
CA LYS A 115 4.90 11.46 -10.30
C LYS A 115 5.06 10.24 -11.18
#